data_AF-A0A7K8NU25-F1
#
_entry.id   AF-A0A7K8NU25-F1
#
_cell.length_a   1.000
_cell.length_b   1.000
_cell.length_c   1.000
_cell.angle_alpha   90.00
_cell.angle_beta   90.00
_cell.angle_gamma   90.00
#
_symmetry.space_group_name_H-M   'P 1'
#
loop_
_entity.id
_entity.type
_entity.pdbx_description
1 polymer ?
#
loop_
_entity_poly.entity_id
_entity_poly.type
_entity_poly.pdbx_seq_one_letter_code
_entity_poly.pdbx_strand_id
1 'polypeptide(L)'
;RKKLKSTSKYIYQTLFLNGENSDIKICALGEEWNLHKIYLCQSGYFSSMFSGSWRESSMNIIELEIPDQNIDIEALQVAFGSLYRDDVLIKPSRVVALLAAACMLQLDGLIQQCGETMKETINAKTVCGYYNSAGTYGLDSVKKKCLEWLLNNLMTHQSVELFRELSINLMKQLISSSNLFVMQVEMDVYTALKKWMFLQLVPSWNGSLKQLLTEADAWFAKRRKDFEGDIAFLESEQGSAFLPVFKHLRLQYIISDLASARIIERDYLIPSEWLSSVYKQQWFAMLRAEQDNDIGPQEINKEELEGNSMRCGRKLAKDGDYCWRWTGFNFGFDLLVTYTNRYIIFKRNTLNQPCSGSVSLQPRRNIAFRLRLASFDSSGKIICSRTTGYQILTLEKDQEQVVMNLDSRLLIFPLFICCNFLYTSPEKKTES
;
A
#
# COMPACT_ATOMS: atom_id res chain seq x y z
N ARG A 1 -13.40 53.37 0.52
CA ARG A 1 -12.26 52.79 1.29
C ARG A 1 -11.58 51.73 0.41
N LYS A 2 -10.43 52.03 -0.20
CA LYS A 2 -9.62 51.05 -0.93
C LYS A 2 -9.09 50.02 0.07
N LYS A 3 -9.40 48.73 -0.09
CA LYS A 3 -8.75 47.64 0.66
C LYS A 3 -7.24 47.75 0.40
N LEU A 4 -6.45 48.08 1.43
CA LEU A 4 -5.00 47.99 1.38
C LEU A 4 -4.66 46.56 0.93
N LYS A 5 -4.10 46.41 -0.27
CA LYS A 5 -3.50 45.13 -0.69
C LYS A 5 -2.33 44.89 0.26
N SER A 6 -2.14 43.65 0.73
CA SER A 6 -0.93 43.30 1.49
C SER A 6 0.30 43.60 0.65
N THR A 7 1.41 43.97 1.28
CA THR A 7 2.69 44.28 0.61
C THR A 7 3.10 43.16 -0.35
N SER A 8 2.95 41.91 0.09
CA SER A 8 3.19 40.68 -0.72
C SER A 8 2.34 40.63 -1.99
N LYS A 9 1.04 41.00 -1.92
CA LYS A 9 0.16 41.06 -3.12
C LYS A 9 0.53 42.21 -4.07
N TYR A 10 1.03 43.32 -3.54
CA TYR A 10 1.53 44.42 -4.37
C TYR A 10 2.81 44.01 -5.09
N ILE A 11 3.79 43.44 -4.38
CA ILE A 11 5.05 42.93 -4.93
C ILE A 11 4.77 41.92 -6.06
N TYR A 12 3.94 40.91 -5.82
CA TYR A 12 3.61 39.90 -6.83
C TYR A 12 2.96 40.50 -8.09
N GLN A 13 2.05 41.48 -7.93
CA GLN A 13 1.40 42.10 -9.09
C GLN A 13 2.36 43.00 -9.87
N THR A 14 3.04 43.90 -9.17
CA THR A 14 3.82 44.98 -9.78
C THR A 14 5.18 44.46 -10.27
N LEU A 15 5.89 43.67 -9.47
CA LEU A 15 7.22 43.19 -9.85
C LEU A 15 7.15 41.93 -10.71
N PHE A 16 6.40 40.91 -10.29
CA PHE A 16 6.40 39.63 -11.01
C PHE A 16 5.47 39.63 -12.23
N LEU A 17 4.18 39.99 -12.08
CA LEU A 17 3.24 39.91 -13.20
C LEU A 17 3.44 41.03 -14.24
N ASN A 18 3.75 42.26 -13.80
CA ASN A 18 3.97 43.37 -14.73
C ASN A 18 5.43 43.49 -15.19
N GLY A 19 6.39 42.88 -14.49
CA GLY A 19 7.83 42.98 -14.80
C GLY A 19 8.43 44.36 -14.55
N GLU A 20 7.81 45.21 -13.71
CA GLU A 20 8.28 46.58 -13.52
C GLU A 20 9.68 46.63 -12.89
N ASN A 21 10.62 47.27 -13.57
CA ASN A 21 12.03 47.40 -13.17
C ASN A 21 12.82 46.08 -13.10
N SER A 22 12.43 45.07 -13.90
CA SER A 22 13.20 43.84 -14.06
C SER A 22 14.62 44.10 -14.56
N ASP A 23 15.62 43.42 -13.99
CA ASP A 23 17.04 43.52 -14.36
C ASP A 23 17.56 42.26 -15.07
N ILE A 24 16.68 41.27 -15.30
CA ILE A 24 17.00 40.03 -16.00
C ILE A 24 15.77 39.45 -16.70
N LYS A 25 15.99 38.84 -17.86
CA LYS A 25 14.99 38.04 -18.59
C LYS A 25 15.41 36.57 -18.58
N ILE A 26 14.51 35.68 -18.22
CA ILE A 26 14.68 34.23 -18.36
C ILE A 26 13.82 33.75 -19.52
N CYS A 27 14.39 32.97 -20.44
CA CYS A 27 13.71 32.39 -21.59
C CYS A 27 13.70 30.86 -21.46
N ALA A 28 12.53 30.23 -21.50
CA ALA A 28 12.40 28.77 -21.40
C ALA A 28 11.11 28.30 -22.09
N LEU A 29 11.13 27.14 -22.74
CA LEU A 29 9.95 26.56 -23.40
C LEU A 29 9.24 27.51 -24.40
N GLY A 30 9.97 28.44 -25.01
CA GLY A 30 9.44 29.45 -25.93
C GLY A 30 8.74 30.64 -25.26
N GLU A 31 8.78 30.73 -23.93
CA GLU A 31 8.22 31.83 -23.14
C GLU A 31 9.32 32.68 -22.49
N GLU A 32 8.97 33.94 -22.17
CA GLU A 32 9.88 34.92 -21.58
C GLU A 32 9.34 35.45 -20.25
N TRP A 33 10.20 35.49 -19.23
CA TRP A 33 9.90 36.05 -17.91
C TRP A 33 10.83 37.21 -17.59
N ASN A 34 10.27 38.40 -17.38
CA ASN A 34 10.99 39.57 -16.89
C ASN A 34 11.04 39.52 -15.36
N LEU A 35 12.21 39.24 -14.79
CA LEU A 35 12.42 38.93 -13.38
C LEU A 35 13.50 39.84 -12.77
N HIS A 36 13.78 39.61 -11.48
CA HIS A 36 14.69 40.41 -10.68
C HIS A 36 15.74 39.50 -10.05
N LYS A 37 17.03 39.77 -10.28
CA LYS A 37 18.15 38.99 -9.75
C LYS A 37 18.06 38.82 -8.23
N ILE A 38 17.67 39.89 -7.51
CA ILE A 38 17.52 39.86 -6.05
C ILE A 38 16.50 38.81 -5.57
N TYR A 39 15.42 38.59 -6.32
CA TYR A 39 14.42 37.57 -5.98
C TYR A 39 14.87 36.18 -6.45
N LEU A 40 15.47 36.08 -7.64
CA LEU A 40 16.01 34.83 -8.15
C LEU A 40 17.11 34.24 -7.27
N CYS A 41 17.97 35.05 -6.63
CA CYS A 41 18.99 34.57 -5.70
C CYS A 41 18.47 33.80 -4.47
N GLN A 42 17.15 33.81 -4.22
CA GLN A 42 16.53 32.94 -3.21
C GLN A 42 16.48 31.46 -3.64
N SER A 43 16.56 31.19 -4.95
CA SER A 43 16.73 29.84 -5.51
C SER A 43 18.19 29.43 -5.44
N GLY A 44 18.49 28.20 -4.99
CA GLY A 44 19.85 27.68 -4.97
C GLY A 44 20.51 27.65 -6.36
N TYR A 45 19.71 27.37 -7.39
CA TYR A 45 20.14 27.32 -8.79
C TYR A 45 20.63 28.70 -9.28
N PHE A 46 19.79 29.72 -9.16
CA PHE A 46 20.14 31.06 -9.63
C PHE A 46 21.15 31.76 -8.72
N SER A 47 21.11 31.50 -7.41
CA SER A 47 22.13 31.99 -6.48
C SER A 47 23.51 31.51 -6.92
N SER A 48 23.64 30.21 -7.23
CA SER A 48 24.88 29.62 -7.74
C SER A 48 25.29 30.22 -9.08
N MET A 49 24.34 30.38 -10.02
CA MET A 49 24.57 30.96 -11.34
C MET A 49 25.05 32.42 -11.30
N PHE A 50 24.49 33.23 -10.40
CA PHE A 50 24.87 34.64 -10.25
C PHE A 50 26.07 34.86 -9.35
N SER A 51 26.39 33.91 -8.47
CA SER A 51 27.58 33.95 -7.64
C SER A 51 28.84 33.53 -8.42
N GLY A 52 29.86 34.38 -8.48
CA GLY A 52 31.17 34.04 -9.02
C GLY A 52 31.51 34.68 -10.37
N SER A 53 32.49 34.10 -11.08
CA SER A 53 33.04 34.61 -12.35
C SER A 53 32.45 33.93 -13.59
N TRP A 54 31.22 33.42 -13.48
CA TRP A 54 30.48 32.83 -14.59
C TRP A 54 30.08 33.90 -15.61
N ARG A 55 30.01 33.55 -16.90
CA ARG A 55 29.67 34.50 -17.98
C ARG A 55 28.28 35.12 -17.74
N GLU A 56 27.38 34.30 -17.21
CA GLU A 56 25.99 34.54 -16.87
C GLU A 56 25.80 35.63 -15.81
N SER A 57 26.78 35.82 -14.91
CA SER A 57 26.73 36.86 -13.87
C SER A 57 26.52 38.28 -14.44
N SER A 58 27.10 38.53 -15.62
CA SER A 58 27.03 39.79 -16.37
C SER A 58 25.89 39.85 -17.40
N MET A 59 25.17 38.74 -17.63
CA MET A 59 24.09 38.68 -18.60
C MET A 59 22.80 39.30 -18.05
N ASN A 60 21.97 39.79 -18.96
CA ASN A 60 20.62 40.30 -18.72
C ASN A 60 19.53 39.43 -19.37
N ILE A 61 19.92 38.41 -20.15
CA ILE A 61 19.05 37.40 -20.76
C ILE A 61 19.68 36.04 -20.53
N ILE A 62 18.90 35.07 -20.05
CA ILE A 62 19.34 33.68 -19.81
C ILE A 62 18.38 32.72 -20.49
N GLU A 63 18.92 31.83 -21.32
CA GLU A 63 18.19 30.70 -21.87
C GLU A 63 18.30 29.52 -20.91
N LEU A 64 17.16 29.09 -20.37
CA LEU A 64 17.07 28.01 -19.41
C LEU A 64 16.65 26.72 -20.12
N GLU A 65 17.56 25.75 -20.14
CA GLU A 65 17.27 24.41 -20.64
C GLU A 65 16.39 23.64 -19.65
N ILE A 66 15.33 23.00 -20.17
CA ILE A 66 14.37 22.22 -19.37
C ILE A 66 14.48 20.75 -19.76
N PRO A 67 15.36 19.97 -19.10
CA PRO A 67 15.57 18.57 -19.45
C PRO A 67 14.45 17.65 -18.93
N ASP A 68 13.69 18.08 -17.93
CA ASP A 68 12.60 17.29 -17.34
C ASP A 68 11.27 17.56 -18.05
N GLN A 69 10.74 16.53 -18.71
CA GLN A 69 9.49 16.60 -19.48
C GLN A 69 8.24 16.84 -18.62
N ASN A 70 8.33 16.68 -17.30
CA ASN A 70 7.23 17.01 -16.39
C ASN A 70 7.10 18.52 -16.14
N ILE A 71 8.11 19.32 -16.49
CA ILE A 71 8.10 20.77 -16.30
C ILE A 71 7.40 21.42 -17.49
N ASP A 72 6.36 22.21 -17.20
CA ASP A 72 5.66 23.01 -18.19
C ASP A 72 5.69 24.51 -17.83
N ILE A 73 5.19 25.34 -18.76
CA ILE A 73 5.17 26.80 -18.65
C ILE A 73 4.44 27.26 -17.38
N GLU A 74 3.32 26.62 -17.03
CA GLU A 74 2.55 27.01 -15.83
C GLU A 74 3.32 26.67 -14.55
N ALA A 75 4.00 25.52 -14.51
CA ALA A 75 4.85 25.14 -13.39
C ALA A 75 6.00 26.14 -13.18
N LEU A 76 6.68 26.56 -14.25
CA LEU A 76 7.72 27.59 -14.19
C LEU A 76 7.15 28.94 -13.74
N GLN A 77 6.01 29.36 -14.29
CA GLN A 77 5.32 30.59 -13.86
C GLN A 77 5.02 30.58 -12.36
N VAL A 78 4.51 29.46 -11.83
CA VAL A 78 4.20 29.35 -10.39
C VAL A 78 5.48 29.29 -9.56
N ALA A 79 6.52 28.59 -10.02
CA ALA A 79 7.80 28.50 -9.35
C ALA A 79 8.51 29.86 -9.26
N PHE A 80 8.64 30.59 -10.37
CA PHE A 80 9.18 31.96 -10.35
C PHE A 80 8.31 32.88 -9.51
N GLY A 81 6.98 32.78 -9.65
CA GLY A 81 6.06 33.59 -8.87
C GLY A 81 6.13 33.35 -7.37
N SER A 82 6.51 32.13 -6.94
CA SER A 82 6.70 31.79 -5.53
C SER A 82 7.79 32.61 -4.84
N LEU A 83 8.76 33.14 -5.60
CA LEU A 83 9.83 33.98 -5.06
C LEU A 83 9.34 35.36 -4.64
N TYR A 84 8.18 35.80 -5.14
CA TYR A 84 7.62 37.15 -4.95
C TYR A 84 6.44 37.19 -3.99
N ARG A 85 6.09 36.07 -3.35
CA ARG A 85 4.97 35.99 -2.41
C ARG A 85 5.20 34.89 -1.37
N ASP A 86 4.54 35.03 -0.24
CA ASP A 86 4.71 34.08 0.87
C ASP A 86 3.85 32.81 0.69
N ASP A 87 2.66 32.94 0.09
CA ASP A 87 1.70 31.85 -0.07
C ASP A 87 1.52 31.45 -1.54
N VAL A 88 1.74 30.17 -1.84
CA VAL A 88 1.49 29.57 -3.15
C VAL A 88 0.31 28.63 -3.07
N LEU A 89 -0.75 28.92 -3.84
CA LEU A 89 -1.86 27.98 -3.99
C LEU A 89 -1.45 26.85 -4.96
N ILE A 90 -1.18 25.67 -4.41
CA ILE A 90 -0.80 24.48 -5.18
C ILE A 90 -2.05 23.66 -5.50
N LYS A 91 -2.36 23.50 -6.79
CA LYS A 91 -3.44 22.62 -7.23
C LYS A 91 -2.96 21.16 -7.22
N PRO A 92 -3.69 20.20 -6.62
CA PRO A 92 -3.28 18.80 -6.57
C PRO A 92 -3.03 18.14 -7.94
N SER A 93 -3.74 18.59 -8.98
CA SER A 93 -3.57 18.12 -10.35
C SER A 93 -2.29 18.61 -11.03
N ARG A 94 -1.63 19.63 -10.49
CA ARG A 94 -0.43 20.27 -11.06
C ARG A 94 0.80 20.13 -10.15
N VAL A 95 0.64 19.55 -8.96
CA VAL A 95 1.70 19.45 -7.94
C VAL A 95 2.94 18.73 -8.45
N VAL A 96 2.81 17.73 -9.34
CA VAL A 96 3.95 16.98 -9.88
C VAL A 96 4.81 17.84 -10.80
N ALA A 97 4.17 18.59 -11.72
CA ALA A 97 4.88 19.51 -12.61
C ALA A 97 5.56 20.64 -11.82
N LEU A 98 4.86 21.17 -10.81
CA LEU A 98 5.41 22.19 -9.92
C LEU A 98 6.58 21.66 -9.08
N LEU A 99 6.48 20.44 -8.57
CA LEU A 99 7.57 19.78 -7.84
C LEU A 99 8.81 19.61 -8.72
N ALA A 100 8.63 19.19 -9.97
CA ALA A 100 9.72 19.07 -10.94
C ALA A 100 10.45 20.41 -11.14
N ALA A 101 9.68 21.48 -11.38
CA ALA A 101 10.23 22.83 -11.53
C ALA A 101 10.92 23.32 -10.25
N ALA A 102 10.32 23.08 -9.09
CA ALA A 102 10.88 23.46 -7.79
C ALA A 102 12.20 22.73 -7.51
N CYS A 103 12.30 21.45 -7.83
CA CYS A 103 13.54 20.68 -7.70
C CYS A 103 14.64 21.17 -8.65
N MET A 104 14.32 21.39 -9.92
CA MET A 104 15.27 21.92 -10.90
C MET A 104 15.81 23.29 -10.47
N LEU A 105 14.94 24.16 -9.97
CA LEU A 105 15.28 25.50 -9.49
C LEU A 105 15.78 25.51 -8.04
N GLN A 106 15.90 24.37 -7.36
CA GLN A 106 16.34 24.27 -5.96
C GLN A 106 15.57 25.22 -5.02
N LEU A 107 14.24 25.15 -5.09
CA LEU A 107 13.30 25.94 -4.27
C LEU A 107 12.80 25.11 -3.09
N ASP A 108 13.63 24.92 -2.06
CA ASP A 108 13.36 23.99 -0.95
C ASP A 108 12.01 24.23 -0.25
N GLY A 109 11.63 25.49 -0.01
CA GLY A 109 10.34 25.83 0.58
C GLY A 109 9.16 25.38 -0.27
N LEU A 110 9.27 25.52 -1.60
CA LEU A 110 8.23 25.10 -2.54
C LEU A 110 8.19 23.57 -2.68
N ILE A 111 9.34 22.90 -2.66
CA ILE A 111 9.44 21.43 -2.63
C ILE A 111 8.69 20.87 -1.40
N GLN A 112 8.90 21.47 -0.22
CA GLN A 112 8.19 21.08 1.01
C GLN A 112 6.68 21.27 0.88
N GLN A 113 6.22 22.43 0.38
CA GLN A 113 4.79 22.69 0.17
C GLN A 113 4.15 21.72 -0.84
N CYS A 114 4.85 21.37 -1.92
CA CYS A 114 4.42 20.32 -2.85
C CYS A 114 4.27 18.98 -2.12
N GLY A 115 5.26 18.61 -1.29
CA GLY A 115 5.23 17.38 -0.50
C GLY A 115 4.06 17.31 0.48
N GLU A 116 3.74 18.39 1.19
CA GLU A 116 2.56 18.46 2.06
C GLU A 116 1.26 18.33 1.26
N THR A 117 1.13 19.07 0.17
CA THR A 117 -0.04 18.98 -0.72
C THR A 117 -0.23 17.55 -1.20
N MET A 118 0.83 16.88 -1.67
CA MET A 118 0.78 15.49 -2.12
C MET A 118 0.29 14.55 -1.01
N LYS A 119 0.80 14.69 0.24
CA LYS A 119 0.38 13.87 1.38
C LYS A 119 -1.08 14.08 1.76
N GLU A 120 -1.58 15.30 1.65
CA GLU A 120 -2.97 15.64 1.97
C GLU A 120 -3.96 15.13 0.93
N THR A 121 -3.52 14.99 -0.34
CA THR A 121 -4.39 14.62 -1.47
C THR A 121 -4.11 13.24 -2.06
N ILE A 122 -3.50 12.33 -1.29
CA ILE A 122 -3.35 10.92 -1.67
C ILE A 122 -4.73 10.25 -1.73
N ASN A 123 -5.04 9.65 -2.88
CA ASN A 123 -6.22 8.83 -3.10
C ASN A 123 -5.95 7.80 -4.23
N ALA A 124 -6.93 6.97 -4.56
CA ALA A 124 -6.79 5.91 -5.56
C ALA A 124 -6.29 6.39 -6.94
N LYS A 125 -6.57 7.64 -7.34
CA LYS A 125 -6.17 8.21 -8.63
C LYS A 125 -4.79 8.88 -8.61
N THR A 126 -4.31 9.27 -7.43
CA THR A 126 -3.06 10.03 -7.30
C THR A 126 -1.92 9.21 -6.73
N VAL A 127 -2.21 8.15 -5.98
CA VAL A 127 -1.23 7.44 -5.15
C VAL A 127 -0.07 6.84 -5.95
N CYS A 128 -0.33 6.22 -7.11
CA CYS A 128 0.72 5.63 -7.93
C CYS A 128 1.58 6.71 -8.60
N GLY A 129 0.96 7.74 -9.17
CA GLY A 129 1.65 8.91 -9.71
C GLY A 129 2.54 9.58 -8.66
N TYR A 130 1.98 9.85 -7.48
CA TYR A 130 2.71 10.47 -6.36
C TYR A 130 3.84 9.58 -5.83
N TYR A 131 3.64 8.26 -5.74
CA TYR A 131 4.70 7.33 -5.34
C TYR A 131 5.88 7.37 -6.31
N ASN A 132 5.60 7.37 -7.63
CA ASN A 132 6.63 7.44 -8.66
C ASN A 132 7.34 8.79 -8.65
N SER A 133 6.62 9.90 -8.66
CA SER A 133 7.20 11.25 -8.61
C SER A 133 8.01 11.48 -7.34
N ALA A 134 7.53 11.00 -6.18
CA ALA A 134 8.29 11.09 -4.94
C ALA A 134 9.62 10.30 -5.01
N GLY A 135 9.64 9.18 -5.73
CA GLY A 135 10.88 8.46 -6.02
C GLY A 135 11.82 9.23 -6.94
N THR A 136 11.30 9.84 -8.00
CA THR A 136 12.08 10.65 -8.96
C THR A 136 12.70 11.89 -8.32
N TYR A 137 11.95 12.59 -7.47
CA TYR A 137 12.35 13.87 -6.90
C TYR A 137 12.89 13.78 -5.46
N GLY A 138 13.03 12.58 -4.90
CA GLY A 138 13.63 12.38 -3.57
C GLY A 138 12.75 12.72 -2.37
N LEU A 139 11.42 12.62 -2.48
CA LEU A 139 10.47 12.91 -1.41
C LEU A 139 10.08 11.63 -0.64
N ASP A 140 11.01 11.07 0.14
CA ASP A 140 10.82 9.81 0.86
C ASP A 140 9.60 9.79 1.80
N SER A 141 9.28 10.93 2.42
CA SER A 141 8.12 11.04 3.31
C SER A 141 6.79 10.87 2.56
N VAL A 142 6.69 11.41 1.33
CA VAL A 142 5.53 11.24 0.44
C VAL A 142 5.47 9.79 -0.03
N LYS A 143 6.61 9.23 -0.47
CA LYS A 143 6.71 7.84 -0.92
C LYS A 143 6.22 6.85 0.14
N LYS A 144 6.66 7.05 1.39
CA LYS A 144 6.20 6.27 2.55
C LYS A 144 4.69 6.41 2.78
N LYS A 145 4.14 7.63 2.67
CA LYS A 145 2.69 7.87 2.83
C LYS A 145 1.87 7.23 1.71
N CYS A 146 2.35 7.24 0.47
CA CYS A 146 1.71 6.52 -0.63
C CYS A 146 1.71 5.00 -0.38
N LEU A 147 2.84 4.44 0.07
CA LEU A 147 2.91 3.02 0.41
C LEU A 147 1.97 2.65 1.58
N GLU A 148 1.93 3.47 2.63
CA GLU A 148 0.99 3.31 3.74
C GLU A 148 -0.47 3.35 3.25
N TRP A 149 -0.82 4.28 2.36
CA TRP A 149 -2.15 4.35 1.78
C TRP A 149 -2.48 3.08 1.00
N LEU A 150 -1.57 2.60 0.14
CA LEU A 150 -1.76 1.38 -0.65
C LEU A 150 -1.92 0.12 0.22
N LEU A 151 -1.10 -0.02 1.27
CA LEU A 151 -1.20 -1.15 2.20
C LEU A 151 -2.56 -1.25 2.87
N ASN A 152 -3.18 -0.10 3.16
CA ASN A 152 -4.50 -0.03 3.78
C ASN A 152 -5.64 -0.17 2.77
N ASN A 153 -5.45 0.28 1.53
CA ASN A 153 -6.54 0.47 0.57
C ASN A 153 -6.57 -0.52 -0.59
N LEU A 154 -5.45 -1.18 -0.94
CA LEU A 154 -5.38 -2.07 -2.10
C LEU A 154 -6.47 -3.15 -2.09
N MET A 155 -6.74 -3.72 -0.91
CA MET A 155 -7.71 -4.81 -0.75
C MET A 155 -9.11 -4.32 -0.35
N THR A 156 -9.24 -3.10 0.19
CA THR A 156 -10.52 -2.55 0.66
C THR A 156 -11.22 -1.71 -0.42
N HIS A 157 -10.45 -1.08 -1.31
CA HIS A 157 -10.89 -0.12 -2.33
C HIS A 157 -10.29 -0.49 -3.70
N GLN A 158 -10.47 -1.74 -4.13
CA GLN A 158 -10.02 -2.22 -5.44
C GLN A 158 -10.68 -1.42 -6.57
N SER A 159 -9.89 -1.08 -7.59
CA SER A 159 -10.38 -0.53 -8.85
C SER A 159 -9.51 -1.02 -10.02
N VAL A 160 -10.06 -1.00 -11.24
CA VAL A 160 -9.35 -1.43 -12.45
C VAL A 160 -8.17 -0.49 -12.73
N GLU A 161 -8.40 0.80 -12.57
CA GLU A 161 -7.43 1.88 -12.78
C GLU A 161 -6.26 1.73 -11.82
N LEU A 162 -6.53 1.54 -10.52
CA LEU A 162 -5.49 1.35 -9.53
C LEU A 162 -4.62 0.12 -9.85
N PHE A 163 -5.23 -1.01 -10.22
CA PHE A 163 -4.44 -2.20 -10.59
C PHE A 163 -3.57 -1.99 -11.83
N ARG A 164 -4.03 -1.22 -12.82
CA ARG A 164 -3.24 -0.92 -14.02
C ARG A 164 -1.99 -0.11 -13.71
N GLU A 165 -2.10 0.85 -12.80
CA GLU A 165 -1.00 1.76 -12.45
C GLU A 165 0.05 1.11 -11.54
N LEU A 166 -0.25 -0.01 -10.88
CA LEU A 166 0.68 -0.69 -9.98
C LEU A 166 1.76 -1.46 -10.76
N SER A 167 2.99 -0.99 -10.63
CA SER A 167 4.18 -1.69 -11.14
C SER A 167 4.45 -3.00 -10.40
N ILE A 168 5.20 -3.90 -11.04
CA ILE A 168 5.63 -5.18 -10.45
C ILE A 168 6.36 -4.96 -9.12
N ASN A 169 7.27 -3.99 -9.07
CA ASN A 169 8.06 -3.68 -7.86
C ASN A 169 7.17 -3.17 -6.72
N LEU A 170 6.21 -2.29 -7.02
CA LEU A 170 5.29 -1.79 -6.01
C LEU A 170 4.36 -2.89 -5.50
N MET A 171 3.80 -3.71 -6.40
CA MET A 171 2.99 -4.86 -6.01
C MET A 171 3.76 -5.85 -5.14
N LYS A 172 5.03 -6.15 -5.48
CA LYS A 172 5.93 -6.98 -4.64
C LYS A 172 6.06 -6.42 -3.23
N GLN A 173 6.30 -5.11 -3.08
CA GLN A 173 6.39 -4.46 -1.77
C GLN A 173 5.08 -4.56 -0.97
N LEU A 174 3.94 -4.45 -1.65
CA LEU A 174 2.63 -4.56 -1.00
C LEU A 174 2.35 -5.98 -0.51
N ILE A 175 2.57 -6.99 -1.35
CA ILE A 175 2.27 -8.39 -0.98
C ILE A 175 3.26 -8.95 0.03
N SER A 176 4.54 -8.53 -0.01
CA SER A 176 5.53 -8.93 1.00
C SER A 176 5.25 -8.37 2.39
N SER A 177 4.51 -7.27 2.48
CA SER A 177 4.25 -6.58 3.74
C SER A 177 3.24 -7.32 4.62
N SER A 178 3.62 -7.55 5.88
CA SER A 178 2.70 -7.98 6.94
C SER A 178 1.63 -6.92 7.23
N ASN A 179 1.87 -5.66 6.85
CA ASN A 179 0.95 -4.55 7.04
C ASN A 179 -0.15 -4.46 5.97
N LEU A 180 -0.14 -5.31 4.94
CA LEU A 180 -1.24 -5.35 3.96
C LEU A 180 -2.57 -5.67 4.66
N PHE A 181 -3.60 -4.88 4.37
CA PHE A 181 -4.91 -4.99 5.01
C PHE A 181 -5.80 -6.00 4.28
N VAL A 182 -5.63 -7.29 4.60
CA VAL A 182 -6.37 -8.39 3.96
C VAL A 182 -7.80 -8.47 4.52
N MET A 183 -8.80 -8.75 3.68
CA MET A 183 -10.23 -8.58 4.03
C MET A 183 -11.01 -9.84 4.40
N GLN A 184 -10.68 -11.02 3.88
CA GLN A 184 -11.17 -12.30 4.41
C GLN A 184 -9.98 -13.19 4.73
N VAL A 185 -9.27 -13.66 3.71
CA VAL A 185 -8.21 -14.66 3.85
C VAL A 185 -7.15 -14.48 2.76
N GLU A 186 -6.05 -15.23 2.84
CA GLU A 186 -4.95 -15.17 1.88
C GLU A 186 -5.38 -15.47 0.41
N MET A 187 -6.44 -16.26 0.23
CA MET A 187 -7.03 -16.51 -1.10
C MET A 187 -7.51 -15.22 -1.81
N ASP A 188 -7.91 -14.19 -1.06
CA ASP A 188 -8.25 -12.89 -1.64
C ASP A 188 -7.02 -12.21 -2.26
N VAL A 189 -5.85 -12.39 -1.65
CA VAL A 189 -4.58 -11.85 -2.14
C VAL A 189 -4.19 -12.54 -3.45
N TYR A 190 -4.28 -13.86 -3.50
CA TYR A 190 -4.09 -14.63 -4.74
C TYR A 190 -5.04 -14.16 -5.85
N THR A 191 -6.33 -14.00 -5.52
CA THR A 191 -7.34 -13.54 -6.47
C THR A 191 -7.05 -12.12 -6.96
N ALA A 192 -6.61 -11.21 -6.08
CA ALA A 192 -6.21 -9.86 -6.45
C ALA A 192 -4.98 -9.85 -7.37
N LEU A 193 -3.97 -10.70 -7.09
CA LEU A 193 -2.81 -10.86 -7.95
C LEU A 193 -3.18 -11.42 -9.32
N LYS A 194 -4.12 -12.37 -9.39
CA LYS A 194 -4.61 -12.90 -10.67
C LYS A 194 -5.28 -11.81 -11.51
N LYS A 195 -6.15 -11.00 -10.90
CA LYS A 195 -6.78 -9.83 -11.55
C LYS A 195 -5.74 -8.81 -12.04
N TRP A 196 -4.78 -8.46 -11.18
CA TRP A 196 -3.72 -7.52 -11.50
C TRP A 196 -2.85 -8.02 -12.66
N MET A 197 -2.36 -9.26 -12.58
CA MET A 197 -1.53 -9.88 -13.61
C MET A 197 -2.25 -9.90 -14.96
N PHE A 198 -3.54 -10.24 -14.98
CA PHE A 198 -4.35 -10.16 -16.19
C PHE A 198 -4.41 -8.74 -16.77
N LEU A 199 -4.60 -7.70 -15.95
CA LEU A 199 -4.63 -6.31 -16.42
C LEU A 199 -3.27 -5.84 -16.98
N GLN A 200 -2.16 -6.34 -16.43
CA GLN A 200 -0.82 -6.06 -16.94
C GLN A 200 -0.58 -6.76 -18.29
N LEU A 201 -1.09 -7.97 -18.46
CA LEU A 201 -0.96 -8.77 -19.69
C LEU A 201 -1.96 -8.40 -20.78
N VAL A 202 -3.09 -7.77 -20.42
CA VAL A 202 -4.15 -7.36 -21.35
C VAL A 202 -4.51 -5.88 -21.14
N PRO A 203 -3.62 -4.95 -21.53
CA PRO A 203 -3.85 -3.52 -21.34
C PRO A 203 -5.09 -2.98 -22.07
N SER A 204 -5.58 -3.68 -23.10
CA SER A 204 -6.77 -3.29 -23.87
C SER A 204 -8.11 -3.60 -23.18
N TRP A 205 -8.12 -4.41 -22.11
CA TRP A 205 -9.36 -4.84 -21.46
C TRP A 205 -10.08 -3.69 -20.73
N ASN A 206 -11.34 -3.39 -21.03
CA ASN A 206 -12.04 -2.21 -20.51
C ASN A 206 -13.33 -2.52 -19.74
N GLY A 207 -13.45 -3.74 -19.21
CA GLY A 207 -14.61 -4.17 -18.44
C GLY A 207 -14.68 -3.59 -17.02
N SER A 208 -15.74 -3.95 -16.30
CA SER A 208 -15.95 -3.54 -14.90
C SER A 208 -15.22 -4.45 -13.90
N LEU A 209 -14.91 -3.93 -12.71
CA LEU A 209 -14.27 -4.72 -11.63
C LEU A 209 -15.03 -6.01 -11.28
N LYS A 210 -16.36 -6.03 -11.44
CA LYS A 210 -17.20 -7.22 -11.19
C LYS A 210 -16.94 -8.34 -12.20
N GLN A 211 -16.63 -8.00 -13.45
CA GLN A 211 -16.34 -8.95 -14.52
C GLN A 211 -14.88 -9.41 -14.49
N LEU A 212 -13.99 -8.61 -13.92
CA LEU A 212 -12.54 -8.78 -14.01
C LEU A 212 -12.03 -10.18 -13.63
N LEU A 213 -12.55 -10.77 -12.54
CA LEU A 213 -12.11 -12.10 -12.14
C LEU A 213 -12.53 -13.17 -13.13
N THR A 214 -13.79 -13.16 -13.56
CA THR A 214 -14.33 -14.12 -14.53
C THR A 214 -13.59 -14.05 -15.86
N GLU A 215 -13.29 -12.84 -16.34
CA GLU A 215 -12.54 -12.63 -17.57
C GLU A 215 -11.08 -13.08 -17.42
N ALA A 216 -10.44 -12.80 -16.29
CA ALA A 216 -9.10 -13.29 -15.99
C ALA A 216 -9.06 -14.83 -15.96
N ASP A 217 -10.03 -15.47 -15.31
CA ASP A 217 -10.14 -16.92 -15.23
C ASP A 217 -10.28 -17.57 -16.61
N ALA A 218 -11.17 -17.03 -17.44
CA ALA A 218 -11.35 -17.51 -18.81
C ALA A 218 -10.07 -17.34 -19.65
N TRP A 219 -9.37 -16.23 -19.47
CA TRP A 219 -8.14 -15.92 -20.21
C TRP A 219 -6.99 -16.86 -19.83
N PHE A 220 -6.78 -17.11 -18.53
CA PHE A 220 -5.74 -18.03 -18.06
C PHE A 220 -6.09 -19.48 -18.42
N ALA A 221 -7.36 -19.89 -18.30
CA ALA A 221 -7.81 -21.22 -18.68
C ALA A 221 -7.62 -21.51 -20.17
N LYS A 222 -7.80 -20.50 -21.04
CA LYS A 222 -7.53 -20.64 -22.48
C LYS A 222 -6.04 -20.87 -22.74
N ARG A 223 -5.17 -20.04 -22.16
CA ARG A 223 -3.71 -20.14 -22.35
C ARG A 223 -3.09 -21.40 -21.80
N ARG A 224 -3.69 -21.99 -20.76
CA ARG A 224 -3.26 -23.30 -20.27
C ARG A 224 -3.23 -24.36 -21.37
N LYS A 225 -4.11 -24.27 -22.37
CA LYS A 225 -4.14 -25.19 -23.52
C LYS A 225 -3.00 -24.96 -24.52
N ASP A 226 -2.36 -23.79 -24.48
CA ASP A 226 -1.33 -23.40 -25.42
C ASP A 226 0.08 -23.83 -24.97
N PHE A 227 0.24 -24.24 -23.70
CA PHE A 227 1.51 -24.73 -23.17
C PHE A 227 1.58 -26.26 -23.27
N GLU A 228 2.63 -26.77 -23.92
CA GLU A 228 2.97 -28.19 -23.93
C GLU A 228 3.72 -28.56 -22.63
N GLY A 229 3.29 -29.63 -21.96
CA GLY A 229 3.91 -30.12 -20.72
C GLY A 229 3.32 -29.53 -19.44
N ASP A 230 3.93 -29.91 -18.31
CA ASP A 230 3.46 -29.56 -16.95
C ASP A 230 4.01 -28.19 -16.48
N ILE A 231 4.11 -27.20 -17.39
CA ILE A 231 4.70 -25.88 -17.10
C ILE A 231 3.63 -24.92 -16.56
N ALA A 232 3.83 -24.40 -15.34
CA ALA A 232 2.88 -23.44 -14.77
C ALA A 232 2.98 -22.08 -15.47
N PHE A 233 1.90 -21.28 -15.45
CA PHE A 233 1.89 -19.99 -16.15
C PHE A 233 3.05 -19.07 -15.71
N LEU A 234 3.39 -19.02 -14.43
CA LEU A 234 4.49 -18.20 -13.90
C LEU A 234 5.89 -18.61 -14.39
N GLU A 235 6.03 -19.82 -14.94
CA GLU A 235 7.29 -20.32 -15.53
C GLU A 235 7.37 -20.03 -17.03
N SER A 236 6.27 -19.60 -17.64
CA SER A 236 6.28 -19.14 -19.03
C SER A 236 7.06 -17.83 -19.19
N GLU A 237 7.44 -17.54 -20.44
CA GLU A 237 8.11 -16.28 -20.80
C GLU A 237 7.32 -15.05 -20.32
N GLN A 238 6.00 -15.05 -20.52
CA GLN A 238 5.11 -13.96 -20.10
C GLN A 238 4.89 -13.91 -18.59
N GLY A 239 4.87 -15.06 -17.91
CA GLY A 239 4.60 -15.15 -16.47
C GLY A 239 5.82 -14.86 -15.59
N SER A 240 7.03 -15.09 -16.08
CA SER A 240 8.29 -15.00 -15.33
C SER A 240 8.49 -13.66 -14.62
N ALA A 241 8.05 -12.55 -15.23
CA ALA A 241 8.14 -11.21 -14.65
C ALA A 241 7.31 -11.05 -13.35
N PHE A 242 6.26 -11.84 -13.18
CA PHE A 242 5.34 -11.79 -12.03
C PHE A 242 5.78 -12.71 -10.88
N LEU A 243 6.67 -13.66 -11.16
CA LEU A 243 7.18 -14.65 -10.21
C LEU A 243 7.69 -14.02 -8.88
N PRO A 244 8.46 -12.90 -8.87
CA PRO A 244 8.90 -12.27 -7.63
C PRO A 244 7.75 -11.75 -6.75
N VAL A 245 6.57 -11.47 -7.31
CA VAL A 245 5.39 -11.04 -6.56
C VAL A 245 4.70 -12.24 -5.94
N PHE A 246 4.40 -13.27 -6.75
CA PHE A 246 3.67 -14.46 -6.31
C PHE A 246 4.43 -15.30 -5.27
N LYS A 247 5.78 -15.22 -5.24
CA LYS A 247 6.61 -15.81 -4.18
C LYS A 247 6.28 -15.32 -2.76
N HIS A 248 5.61 -14.18 -2.62
CA HIS A 248 5.22 -13.61 -1.32
C HIS A 248 3.79 -13.99 -0.91
N LEU A 249 3.09 -14.81 -1.68
CA LEU A 249 1.85 -15.43 -1.23
C LEU A 249 2.16 -16.40 -0.10
N ARG A 250 1.35 -16.35 0.96
CA ARG A 250 1.45 -17.28 2.09
C ARG A 250 0.65 -18.53 1.78
N LEU A 251 1.13 -19.30 0.81
CA LEU A 251 0.45 -20.48 0.23
C LEU A 251 -0.07 -21.45 1.30
N GLN A 252 0.63 -21.56 2.43
CA GLN A 252 0.21 -22.38 3.56
C GLN A 252 -1.21 -22.05 4.03
N TYR A 253 -1.61 -20.78 4.02
CA TYR A 253 -2.95 -20.35 4.45
C TYR A 253 -3.98 -20.36 3.32
N ILE A 254 -3.57 -20.65 2.09
CA ILE A 254 -4.48 -20.93 0.97
C ILE A 254 -4.82 -22.42 0.97
N ILE A 255 -3.82 -23.28 1.06
CA ILE A 255 -4.01 -24.74 0.97
C ILE A 255 -4.66 -25.35 2.21
N SER A 256 -4.70 -24.62 3.34
CA SER A 256 -5.45 -25.03 4.54
C SER A 256 -6.97 -25.09 4.32
N ASP A 257 -7.49 -24.58 3.19
CA ASP A 257 -8.89 -24.69 2.78
C ASP A 257 -9.02 -25.53 1.50
N LEU A 258 -9.81 -26.62 1.54
CA LEU A 258 -9.89 -27.59 0.44
C LEU A 258 -10.41 -26.97 -0.87
N ALA A 259 -11.38 -26.04 -0.79
CA ALA A 259 -11.90 -25.38 -1.98
C ALA A 259 -10.83 -24.49 -2.61
N SER A 260 -10.10 -23.73 -1.79
CA SER A 260 -8.99 -22.86 -2.22
C SER A 260 -7.81 -23.66 -2.79
N ALA A 261 -7.45 -24.78 -2.15
CA ALA A 261 -6.43 -25.71 -2.65
C ALA A 261 -6.78 -26.25 -4.05
N ARG A 262 -8.02 -26.68 -4.25
CA ARG A 262 -8.49 -27.13 -5.57
C ARG A 262 -8.46 -26.02 -6.62
N ILE A 263 -8.78 -24.78 -6.24
CA ILE A 263 -8.75 -23.64 -7.17
C ILE A 263 -7.30 -23.37 -7.59
N ILE A 264 -6.36 -23.29 -6.65
CA ILE A 264 -4.97 -22.93 -6.98
C ILE A 264 -4.29 -24.01 -7.84
N GLU A 265 -4.57 -25.29 -7.60
CA GLU A 265 -4.09 -26.40 -8.44
C GLU A 265 -4.73 -26.37 -9.83
N ARG A 266 -6.04 -26.13 -9.91
CA ARG A 266 -6.77 -26.07 -11.19
C ARG A 266 -6.34 -24.89 -12.05
N ASP A 267 -6.08 -23.74 -11.44
CA ASP A 267 -5.71 -22.53 -12.15
C ASP A 267 -4.32 -22.67 -12.82
N TYR A 268 -3.46 -23.57 -12.32
CA TYR A 268 -2.14 -23.89 -12.89
C TYR A 268 -1.24 -22.66 -13.12
N LEU A 269 -1.43 -21.63 -12.30
CA LEU A 269 -0.62 -20.42 -12.34
C LEU A 269 0.69 -20.59 -11.58
N ILE A 270 0.64 -21.27 -10.44
CA ILE A 270 1.76 -21.48 -9.54
C ILE A 270 2.40 -22.85 -9.81
N PRO A 271 3.74 -22.95 -9.83
CA PRO A 271 4.43 -24.23 -10.00
C PRO A 271 3.99 -25.28 -8.97
N SER A 272 3.77 -26.51 -9.43
CA SER A 272 3.33 -27.64 -8.59
C SER A 272 4.34 -27.97 -7.49
N GLU A 273 5.63 -27.75 -7.73
CA GLU A 273 6.69 -27.93 -6.72
C GLU A 273 6.54 -27.00 -5.52
N TRP A 274 6.08 -25.75 -5.73
CA TRP A 274 5.86 -24.81 -4.64
C TRP A 274 4.76 -25.34 -3.72
N LEU A 275 3.65 -25.81 -4.30
CA LEU A 275 2.55 -26.40 -3.55
C LEU A 275 2.97 -27.68 -2.83
N SER A 276 3.71 -28.57 -3.52
CA SER A 276 4.18 -29.84 -2.95
C SER A 276 5.05 -29.63 -1.70
N SER A 277 5.96 -28.65 -1.73
CA SER A 277 6.76 -28.26 -0.57
C SER A 277 5.89 -27.80 0.60
N VAL A 278 4.87 -26.97 0.32
CA VAL A 278 3.97 -26.42 1.35
C VAL A 278 3.04 -27.50 1.91
N TYR A 279 2.53 -28.42 1.09
CA TYR A 279 1.75 -29.58 1.56
C TYR A 279 2.58 -30.44 2.53
N LYS A 280 3.84 -30.74 2.19
CA LYS A 280 4.75 -31.47 3.08
C LYS A 280 4.94 -30.73 4.41
N GLN A 281 5.18 -29.43 4.38
CA GLN A 281 5.33 -28.61 5.59
C GLN A 281 4.06 -28.60 6.45
N GLN A 282 2.88 -28.45 5.84
CA GLN A 282 1.60 -28.47 6.57
C GLN A 282 1.31 -29.84 7.19
N TRP A 283 1.68 -30.93 6.51
CA TRP A 283 1.57 -32.28 7.06
C TRP A 283 2.44 -32.45 8.32
N PHE A 284 3.72 -32.04 8.26
CA PHE A 284 4.58 -32.09 9.45
C PHE A 284 4.11 -31.15 10.56
N ALA A 285 3.62 -29.96 10.24
CA ALA A 285 3.03 -29.05 11.23
C ALA A 285 1.82 -29.68 11.93
N MET A 286 0.97 -30.42 11.20
CA MET A 286 -0.13 -31.18 11.79
C MET A 286 0.39 -32.30 12.70
N LEU A 287 1.39 -33.07 12.26
CA LEU A 287 1.98 -34.13 13.09
C LEU A 287 2.60 -33.54 14.38
N ARG A 288 3.32 -32.43 14.29
CA ARG A 288 3.89 -31.73 15.46
C ARG A 288 2.81 -31.24 16.43
N ALA A 289 1.72 -30.68 15.90
CA ALA A 289 0.60 -30.23 16.71
C ALA A 289 -0.08 -31.40 17.45
N GLU A 290 -0.17 -32.58 16.85
CA GLU A 290 -0.85 -33.74 17.46
C GLU A 290 0.08 -34.63 18.32
N GLN A 291 1.34 -34.82 17.93
CA GLN A 291 2.26 -35.79 18.52
C GLN A 291 3.33 -35.15 19.41
N ASP A 292 3.91 -34.03 18.98
CA ASP A 292 5.00 -33.35 19.69
C ASP A 292 4.48 -32.32 20.72
N ASN A 293 3.16 -32.27 20.93
CA ASN A 293 2.49 -31.31 21.79
C ASN A 293 2.90 -29.85 21.48
N ASP A 294 3.02 -29.48 20.19
CA ASP A 294 3.19 -28.08 19.83
C ASP A 294 1.95 -27.29 20.26
N ILE A 295 2.09 -26.59 21.38
CA ILE A 295 1.03 -25.75 21.92
C ILE A 295 0.92 -24.41 21.19
N GLY A 296 1.80 -24.10 20.22
CA GLY A 296 1.89 -22.82 19.53
C GLY A 296 2.99 -21.90 20.10
N PRO A 297 3.16 -20.69 19.55
CA PRO A 297 4.26 -19.79 19.92
C PRO A 297 4.30 -19.45 21.42
N GLN A 298 5.49 -19.47 22.01
CA GLN A 298 5.72 -19.13 23.43
C GLN A 298 6.29 -17.73 23.64
N GLU A 299 7.04 -17.23 22.65
CA GLU A 299 7.70 -15.93 22.71
C GLU A 299 7.33 -15.10 21.49
N ILE A 300 7.25 -13.77 21.68
CA ILE A 300 6.93 -12.86 20.57
C ILE A 300 8.18 -12.71 19.70
N ASN A 301 8.18 -13.41 18.57
CA ASN A 301 9.10 -13.15 17.48
C ASN A 301 8.40 -12.30 16.40
N LYS A 302 8.77 -11.02 16.33
CA LYS A 302 8.16 -10.08 15.37
C LYS A 302 8.43 -10.50 13.92
N GLU A 303 9.67 -10.83 13.58
CA GLU A 303 10.06 -11.17 12.20
C GLU A 303 9.32 -12.42 11.73
N GLU A 304 9.19 -13.40 12.62
CA GLU A 304 8.46 -14.62 12.33
C GLU A 304 6.95 -14.37 12.14
N LEU A 305 6.32 -13.59 13.02
CA LEU A 305 4.90 -13.25 12.85
C LEU A 305 4.69 -12.45 11.57
N GLU A 306 5.57 -11.50 11.28
CA GLU A 306 5.49 -10.70 10.06
C GLU A 306 5.70 -11.53 8.80
N GLY A 307 6.61 -12.50 8.81
CA GLY A 307 6.88 -13.37 7.65
C GLY A 307 5.84 -14.47 7.45
N ASN A 308 5.39 -15.10 8.54
CA ASN A 308 4.73 -16.40 8.48
C ASN A 308 3.30 -16.42 9.00
N SER A 309 2.71 -15.32 9.49
CA SER A 309 1.33 -15.35 10.00
C SER A 309 0.29 -15.56 8.90
N MET A 310 -0.87 -16.08 9.24
CA MET A 310 -2.09 -15.91 8.44
C MET A 310 -2.37 -14.42 8.32
N ARG A 311 -2.87 -13.97 7.17
CA ARG A 311 -3.43 -12.63 7.00
C ARG A 311 -4.92 -12.76 6.71
N CYS A 312 -5.74 -12.14 7.54
CA CYS A 312 -7.19 -12.21 7.42
C CYS A 312 -7.82 -10.93 7.92
N GLY A 313 -9.12 -10.75 7.68
CA GLY A 313 -9.81 -9.56 8.12
C GLY A 313 -11.33 -9.63 8.04
N ARG A 314 -11.97 -8.52 8.37
CA ARG A 314 -13.43 -8.40 8.34
C ARG A 314 -13.83 -6.93 8.20
N LYS A 315 -14.89 -6.67 7.45
CA LYS A 315 -15.56 -5.35 7.43
C LYS A 315 -16.82 -5.42 8.28
N LEU A 316 -16.90 -4.57 9.30
CA LEU A 316 -18.13 -4.31 10.05
C LEU A 316 -18.78 -3.07 9.45
N ALA A 317 -19.98 -3.22 8.88
CA ALA A 317 -20.65 -2.12 8.18
C ALA A 317 -21.23 -1.08 9.14
N LYS A 318 -21.62 -1.50 10.34
CA LYS A 318 -22.26 -0.68 11.37
C LYS A 318 -21.93 -1.26 12.76
N ASP A 319 -22.26 -0.51 13.81
CA ASP A 319 -22.20 -1.02 15.18
C ASP A 319 -23.26 -2.12 15.37
N GLY A 320 -22.97 -3.07 16.26
CA GLY A 320 -23.84 -4.23 16.52
C GLY A 320 -23.05 -5.46 16.97
N ASP A 321 -23.72 -6.60 17.07
CA ASP A 321 -23.09 -7.85 17.46
C ASP A 321 -22.69 -8.68 16.24
N TYR A 322 -21.43 -9.08 16.19
CA TYR A 322 -20.86 -9.90 15.13
C TYR A 322 -20.09 -11.05 15.75
N CYS A 323 -20.28 -12.26 15.24
CA CYS A 323 -19.50 -13.43 15.59
C CYS A 323 -19.12 -14.17 14.31
N TRP A 324 -17.85 -14.48 14.13
CA TRP A 324 -17.36 -15.11 12.90
C TRP A 324 -16.13 -15.99 13.15
N ARG A 325 -15.83 -16.80 12.13
CA ARG A 325 -14.60 -17.58 11.97
C ARG A 325 -14.00 -17.25 10.61
N TRP A 326 -12.70 -17.37 10.47
CA TRP A 326 -12.05 -17.44 9.17
C TRP A 326 -11.91 -18.89 8.73
N THR A 327 -12.02 -19.14 7.43
CA THR A 327 -11.85 -20.48 6.87
C THR A 327 -10.39 -20.94 6.95
N GLY A 328 -10.20 -22.26 6.89
CA GLY A 328 -8.89 -22.90 6.92
C GLY A 328 -8.68 -23.82 8.12
N PHE A 329 -7.94 -24.89 7.91
CA PHE A 329 -7.48 -25.79 8.96
C PHE A 329 -6.30 -25.16 9.71
N ASN A 330 -6.56 -24.69 10.93
CA ASN A 330 -5.55 -24.10 11.82
C ASN A 330 -5.09 -25.11 12.90
N PHE A 331 -4.82 -26.36 12.50
CA PHE A 331 -4.30 -27.41 13.39
C PHE A 331 -5.16 -27.63 14.65
N GLY A 332 -6.47 -27.71 14.43
CA GLY A 332 -7.47 -27.90 15.48
C GLY A 332 -7.73 -26.66 16.36
N PHE A 333 -7.11 -25.51 16.09
CA PHE A 333 -7.41 -24.26 16.80
C PHE A 333 -8.62 -23.56 16.16
N ASP A 334 -9.83 -23.89 16.62
CA ASP A 334 -11.06 -23.20 16.20
C ASP A 334 -11.20 -21.85 16.93
N LEU A 335 -10.67 -20.79 16.32
CA LEU A 335 -10.75 -19.43 16.85
C LEU A 335 -12.05 -18.75 16.40
N LEU A 336 -12.92 -18.52 17.38
CA LEU A 336 -14.09 -17.66 17.27
C LEU A 336 -13.71 -16.22 17.61
N VAL A 337 -14.10 -15.28 16.74
CA VAL A 337 -13.96 -13.85 17.02
C VAL A 337 -15.32 -13.21 17.13
N THR A 338 -15.52 -12.47 18.21
CA THR A 338 -16.75 -11.74 18.48
C THR A 338 -16.44 -10.25 18.63
N TYR A 339 -17.22 -9.43 17.94
CA TYR A 339 -17.36 -8.01 18.24
C TYR A 339 -18.72 -7.82 18.90
N THR A 340 -18.73 -7.39 20.16
CA THR A 340 -19.96 -7.08 20.91
C THR A 340 -19.64 -6.02 21.94
N ASN A 341 -20.56 -5.10 22.20
CA ASN A 341 -20.37 -4.02 23.17
C ASN A 341 -19.04 -3.27 23.01
N ARG A 342 -18.56 -3.15 21.76
CA ARG A 342 -17.27 -2.52 21.39
C ARG A 342 -16.02 -3.22 21.90
N TYR A 343 -16.13 -4.49 22.29
CA TYR A 343 -15.01 -5.36 22.57
C TYR A 343 -14.75 -6.30 21.40
N ILE A 344 -13.47 -6.57 21.14
CA ILE A 344 -13.06 -7.73 20.35
C ILE A 344 -12.69 -8.83 21.34
N ILE A 345 -13.37 -9.97 21.21
CA ILE A 345 -13.21 -11.14 22.07
C ILE A 345 -12.76 -12.31 21.21
N PHE A 346 -11.73 -13.01 21.67
CA PHE A 346 -11.28 -14.27 21.12
C PHE A 346 -11.75 -15.42 21.99
N LYS A 347 -12.25 -16.47 21.35
CA LYS A 347 -12.64 -17.71 21.99
C LYS A 347 -12.01 -18.89 21.28
N ARG A 348 -11.41 -19.80 22.04
CA ARG A 348 -11.00 -21.11 21.50
C ARG A 348 -12.18 -22.06 21.64
N ASN A 349 -12.96 -22.22 20.58
CA ASN A 349 -14.10 -23.13 20.60
C ASN A 349 -13.62 -24.60 20.62
N THR A 350 -14.24 -25.45 21.42
CA THR A 350 -13.91 -26.89 21.42
C THR A 350 -15.15 -27.75 21.65
N LEU A 351 -15.94 -27.47 22.69
CA LEU A 351 -17.08 -28.30 23.06
C LEU A 351 -18.42 -27.59 22.93
N ASN A 352 -18.43 -26.27 23.10
CA ASN A 352 -19.66 -25.51 23.35
C ASN A 352 -20.44 -25.11 22.09
N GLN A 353 -19.81 -25.12 20.92
CA GLN A 353 -20.48 -24.83 19.65
C GLN A 353 -20.06 -25.83 18.56
N PRO A 354 -20.97 -26.18 17.63
CA PRO A 354 -20.63 -27.00 16.48
C PRO A 354 -19.42 -26.43 15.73
N CYS A 355 -18.40 -27.26 15.55
CA CYS A 355 -17.26 -26.97 14.69
C CYS A 355 -17.42 -27.73 13.37
N SER A 356 -17.10 -27.09 12.25
CA SER A 356 -17.16 -27.71 10.92
C SER A 356 -15.90 -28.52 10.58
N GLY A 357 -14.91 -28.57 11.48
CA GLY A 357 -13.65 -29.28 11.29
C GLY A 357 -13.15 -29.92 12.58
N SER A 358 -11.93 -30.46 12.54
CA SER A 358 -11.28 -31.05 13.72
C SER A 358 -10.94 -29.97 14.74
N VAL A 359 -11.04 -30.32 16.03
CA VAL A 359 -10.65 -29.46 17.16
C VAL A 359 -9.54 -30.11 17.98
N SER A 360 -8.57 -29.32 18.40
CA SER A 360 -7.44 -29.79 19.21
C SER A 360 -7.89 -30.00 20.65
N LEU A 361 -7.64 -31.20 21.20
CA LEU A 361 -8.00 -31.56 22.57
C LEU A 361 -6.93 -31.22 23.61
N GLN A 362 -5.82 -30.58 23.21
CA GLN A 362 -4.82 -30.10 24.16
C GLN A 362 -5.45 -29.15 25.19
N PRO A 363 -5.05 -29.19 26.47
CA PRO A 363 -5.69 -28.39 27.51
C PRO A 363 -5.59 -26.89 27.25
N ARG A 364 -4.42 -26.43 26.79
CA ARG A 364 -4.12 -25.04 26.45
C ARG A 364 -3.42 -24.96 25.11
N ARG A 365 -3.67 -23.89 24.36
CA ARG A 365 -2.99 -23.56 23.11
C ARG A 365 -2.68 -22.07 23.09
N ASN A 366 -1.57 -21.72 22.47
CA ASN A 366 -1.11 -20.37 22.27
C ASN A 366 -1.35 -19.92 20.82
N ILE A 367 -1.67 -18.66 20.67
CA ILE A 367 -1.72 -17.98 19.38
C ILE A 367 -0.95 -16.68 19.49
N ALA A 368 0.03 -16.48 18.62
CA ALA A 368 0.66 -15.17 18.46
C ALA A 368 -0.14 -14.37 17.44
N PHE A 369 -0.43 -13.11 17.74
CA PHE A 369 -1.26 -12.30 16.88
C PHE A 369 -0.92 -10.81 16.89
N ARG A 370 -1.36 -10.13 15.83
CA ARG A 370 -1.47 -8.68 15.78
C ARG A 370 -2.79 -8.31 15.16
N LEU A 371 -3.62 -7.60 15.92
CA LEU A 371 -4.90 -7.09 15.49
C LEU A 371 -4.75 -5.60 15.16
N ARG A 372 -5.31 -5.18 14.04
CA ARG A 372 -5.36 -3.80 13.57
C ARG A 372 -6.77 -3.46 13.14
N LEU A 373 -7.24 -2.29 13.54
CA LEU A 373 -8.52 -1.76 13.12
C LEU A 373 -8.31 -0.39 12.51
N ALA A 374 -9.07 -0.10 11.46
CA ALA A 374 -9.09 1.20 10.82
C ALA A 374 -10.48 1.54 10.29
N SER A 375 -10.79 2.83 10.28
CA SER A 375 -11.86 3.40 9.46
C SER A 375 -11.24 4.37 8.46
N PHE A 376 -11.88 4.50 7.30
CA PHE A 376 -11.39 5.32 6.21
C PHE A 376 -12.47 6.30 5.77
N ASP A 377 -12.05 7.48 5.31
CA ASP A 377 -12.92 8.40 4.60
C ASP A 377 -13.15 7.95 3.15
N SER A 378 -13.91 8.74 2.38
CA SER A 378 -14.19 8.46 0.96
C SER A 378 -12.95 8.47 0.06
N SER A 379 -11.84 9.05 0.51
CA SER A 379 -10.56 9.08 -0.20
C SER A 379 -9.63 7.91 0.18
N GLY A 380 -10.02 7.09 1.16
CA GLY A 380 -9.18 6.02 1.71
C GLY A 380 -8.20 6.48 2.79
N LYS A 381 -8.30 7.73 3.26
CA LYS A 381 -7.46 8.24 4.35
C LYS A 381 -7.98 7.71 5.68
N ILE A 382 -7.06 7.30 6.55
CA ILE A 382 -7.41 6.80 7.90
C ILE A 382 -8.04 7.94 8.71
N ILE A 383 -9.24 7.70 9.25
CA ILE A 383 -9.89 8.61 10.20
C ILE A 383 -9.56 8.18 11.63
N CYS A 384 -9.70 6.89 11.93
CA CYS A 384 -9.28 6.31 13.20
C CYS A 384 -8.57 4.98 12.98
N SER A 385 -7.54 4.69 13.79
CA SER A 385 -6.90 3.38 13.82
C SER A 385 -6.54 2.94 15.24
N ARG A 386 -6.48 1.62 15.43
CA ARG A 386 -6.06 0.96 16.67
C ARG A 386 -5.26 -0.29 16.35
N THR A 387 -4.36 -0.67 17.25
CA THR A 387 -3.62 -1.93 17.16
C THR A 387 -3.36 -2.50 18.54
N THR A 388 -3.34 -3.83 18.66
CA THR A 388 -2.88 -4.52 19.88
C THR A 388 -1.36 -4.51 20.04
N GLY A 389 -0.62 -4.12 19.00
CA GLY A 389 0.77 -4.56 18.86
C GLY A 389 0.85 -6.06 18.63
N TYR A 390 2.04 -6.64 18.81
CA TYR A 390 2.25 -8.08 18.77
C TYR A 390 1.97 -8.64 20.16
N GLN A 391 1.16 -9.69 20.23
CA GLN A 391 0.76 -10.31 21.49
C GLN A 391 0.76 -11.84 21.34
N ILE A 392 0.86 -12.54 22.47
CA ILE A 392 0.56 -13.96 22.58
C ILE A 392 -0.61 -14.13 23.52
N LEU A 393 -1.54 -14.99 23.12
CA LEU A 393 -2.70 -15.35 23.92
C LEU A 393 -2.68 -16.86 24.17
N THR A 394 -2.76 -17.26 25.43
CA THR A 394 -2.98 -18.65 25.82
C THR A 394 -4.46 -18.85 26.11
N LEU A 395 -5.09 -19.79 25.42
CA LEU A 395 -6.50 -20.12 25.60
C LEU A 395 -6.69 -21.59 25.97
N GLU A 396 -7.42 -21.82 27.06
CA GLU A 396 -8.00 -23.10 27.43
C GLU A 396 -9.21 -23.44 26.56
N LYS A 397 -9.74 -24.66 26.68
CA LYS A 397 -10.93 -25.10 25.95
C LYS A 397 -12.12 -24.21 26.29
N ASP A 398 -12.76 -23.67 25.26
CA ASP A 398 -13.92 -22.78 25.34
C ASP A 398 -13.70 -21.49 26.13
N GLN A 399 -12.45 -21.14 26.45
CA GLN A 399 -12.11 -19.90 27.13
C GLN A 399 -12.31 -18.69 26.20
N GLU A 400 -12.90 -17.63 26.75
CA GLU A 400 -13.08 -16.34 26.10
C GLU A 400 -12.16 -15.30 26.73
N GLN A 401 -11.54 -14.46 25.91
CA GLN A 401 -10.72 -13.35 26.38
C GLN A 401 -10.93 -12.10 25.52
N VAL A 402 -11.15 -10.97 26.20
CA VAL A 402 -11.16 -9.65 25.58
C VAL A 402 -9.74 -9.31 25.14
N VAL A 403 -9.54 -9.10 23.85
CA VAL A 403 -8.24 -8.74 23.27
C VAL A 403 -8.14 -7.28 22.85
N MET A 404 -9.28 -6.59 22.71
CA MET A 404 -9.30 -5.14 22.51
C MET A 404 -10.59 -4.51 23.03
N ASN A 405 -10.46 -3.38 23.73
CA ASN A 405 -11.55 -2.48 24.06
C ASN A 405 -11.51 -1.27 23.11
N LEU A 406 -12.62 -1.03 22.40
CA LEU A 406 -12.75 0.08 21.48
C LEU A 406 -13.57 1.19 22.15
N ASP A 407 -12.88 2.17 22.72
CA ASP A 407 -13.49 3.31 23.43
C ASP A 407 -14.60 3.98 22.57
N SER A 408 -15.70 4.30 23.23
CA SER A 408 -16.99 4.66 22.65
C SER A 408 -17.01 5.93 21.79
N ARG A 409 -16.08 6.86 22.01
CA ARG A 409 -16.21 8.24 21.47
C ARG A 409 -15.64 8.45 20.06
N LEU A 410 -14.89 7.50 19.51
CA LEU A 410 -14.12 7.70 18.26
C LEU A 410 -14.27 6.58 17.22
N LEU A 411 -15.15 5.61 17.45
CA LEU A 411 -15.42 4.52 16.51
C LEU A 411 -16.26 5.02 15.33
N ILE A 412 -15.73 4.89 14.12
CA ILE A 412 -16.40 5.26 12.88
C ILE A 412 -16.58 4.00 12.03
N PHE A 413 -17.76 3.86 11.45
CA PHE A 413 -18.10 2.74 10.58
C PHE A 413 -18.16 3.20 9.10
N PRO A 414 -17.80 2.33 8.14
CA PRO A 414 -17.42 0.93 8.32
C PRO A 414 -16.07 0.75 9.02
N LEU A 415 -16.01 -0.21 9.94
CA LEU A 415 -14.81 -0.57 10.68
C LEU A 415 -14.16 -1.78 10.00
N PHE A 416 -12.91 -1.63 9.60
CA PHE A 416 -12.13 -2.67 8.97
C PHE A 416 -11.19 -3.28 10.00
N ILE A 417 -11.26 -4.59 10.14
CA ILE A 417 -10.46 -5.39 11.05
C ILE A 417 -9.48 -6.19 10.20
N CYS A 418 -8.20 -6.15 10.53
CA CYS A 418 -7.18 -7.01 9.94
C CYS A 418 -6.38 -7.68 11.04
N CYS A 419 -6.15 -8.97 10.89
CA CYS A 419 -5.46 -9.81 11.83
C CYS A 419 -4.28 -10.51 11.15
N ASN A 420 -3.21 -10.61 11.90
CA ASN A 420 -2.09 -11.49 11.64
C ASN A 420 -2.12 -12.58 12.72
N PHE A 421 -2.23 -13.87 12.36
CA PHE A 421 -2.27 -14.98 13.33
C PHE A 421 -1.21 -16.03 13.06
N LEU A 422 -0.54 -16.52 14.10
CA LEU A 422 0.39 -17.64 14.03
C LEU A 422 0.01 -18.69 15.08
N TYR A 423 -0.36 -19.88 14.61
CA TYR A 423 -0.98 -20.95 15.42
C TYR A 423 -0.02 -22.07 15.85
N THR A 424 1.12 -22.19 15.17
CA THR A 424 2.13 -23.22 15.40
C THR A 424 3.47 -22.57 15.68
N SER A 425 4.31 -23.25 16.44
CA SER A 425 5.69 -22.82 16.67
C SER A 425 6.53 -22.98 15.40
N PRO A 426 7.55 -22.12 15.20
CA PRO A 426 8.50 -22.33 14.13
C PRO A 426 9.17 -23.68 14.29
N GLU A 427 9.58 -24.29 13.17
CA GLU A 427 10.48 -25.44 13.25
C GLU A 427 11.78 -24.96 13.88
N LYS A 428 12.21 -25.64 14.95
CA LYS A 428 13.57 -25.46 15.46
C LYS A 428 14.50 -25.79 14.31
N LYS A 429 15.21 -24.80 13.78
CA LYS A 429 16.32 -25.08 12.86
C LYS A 429 17.24 -26.01 13.63
N THR A 430 17.37 -27.25 13.17
CA THR A 430 18.42 -28.13 13.63
C THR A 430 19.72 -27.37 13.37
N GLU A 431 20.42 -26.99 14.43
CA GLU A 431 21.80 -26.53 14.32
C GLU A 431 22.58 -27.66 13.65
N SER A 432 22.89 -27.48 12.38
CA SER A 432 23.70 -28.38 11.56
C SER A 432 25.18 -28.05 11.74
#